data_AF-A0A328S6M8-F1
#
_entry.id   AF-A0A328S6M8-F1
#
_cell.length_a   1.000
_cell.length_b   1.000
_cell.length_c   1.000
_cell.angle_alpha   90.00
_cell.angle_beta   90.00
_cell.angle_gamma   90.00
#
_symmetry.space_group_name_H-M   'P 1'
#
loop_
_entity.id
_entity.type
_entity.pdbx_description
1 polymer ?
#
loop_
_entity_poly.entity_id
_entity_poly.type
_entity_poly.pdbx_seq_one_letter_code
_entity_poly.pdbx_strand_id
1 'polypeptide(L)'
;MFDKLKNMINTEENKDKKPIGRGTSKRLKIGYIQLSGCMGDILSFTENFDDFTDLLDSMDIVYGQTLVDVWDMPDMDVVFVEGSLCL
;
A
#
# COMPACT_ATOMS: atom_id res chain seq x y z
N MET A 1 38.30 -18.19 -11.54
CA MET A 1 37.30 -18.66 -10.54
C MET A 1 36.59 -17.49 -9.88
N PHE A 2 37.33 -16.43 -9.50
CA PHE A 2 36.80 -15.17 -9.00
C PHE A 2 35.90 -14.40 -10.00
N ASP A 3 36.15 -14.50 -11.31
CA ASP A 3 35.31 -13.85 -12.33
C ASP A 3 33.90 -14.42 -12.39
N LYS A 4 33.74 -15.72 -12.08
CA LYS A 4 32.44 -16.37 -12.01
C LYS A 4 31.65 -15.90 -10.78
N LEU A 5 32.34 -15.64 -9.66
CA LEU A 5 31.74 -15.05 -8.46
C LEU A 5 31.32 -13.60 -8.69
N LYS A 6 32.16 -12.79 -9.34
CA LYS A 6 31.81 -11.40 -9.72
C LYS A 6 30.58 -11.34 -10.62
N ASN A 7 30.46 -12.28 -11.56
CA ASN A 7 29.30 -12.34 -12.44
C ASN A 7 28.03 -12.78 -11.71
N MET A 8 28.13 -13.66 -10.71
CA MET A 8 26.98 -14.03 -9.86
C MET A 8 26.53 -12.88 -8.97
N ILE A 9 27.46 -12.14 -8.36
CA ILE A 9 27.15 -10.94 -7.55
C ILE A 9 26.49 -9.86 -8.41
N ASN A 10 27.01 -9.58 -9.60
CA ASN A 10 26.40 -8.64 -10.55
C ASN A 10 25.03 -9.10 -11.09
N THR A 11 24.75 -10.41 -11.07
CA THR A 11 23.45 -10.95 -11.52
C THR A 11 22.38 -10.82 -10.43
N GLU A 12 22.76 -10.85 -9.15
CA GLU A 12 21.84 -10.65 -8.03
C GLU A 12 21.50 -9.17 -7.82
N GLU A 13 22.46 -8.25 -7.93
CA GLU A 13 22.19 -6.80 -7.86
C GLU A 13 21.26 -6.30 -8.98
N ASN A 14 21.15 -7.05 -10.09
CA ASN A 14 20.28 -6.71 -11.22
C ASN A 14 18.87 -7.33 -11.11
N LYS A 15 18.67 -8.32 -10.22
CA LYS A 15 17.34 -8.92 -9.98
C LYS A 15 16.52 -8.14 -8.97
N ASP A 16 17.16 -7.48 -8.01
CA ASP A 16 16.50 -6.64 -7.00
C ASP A 16 16.27 -5.19 -7.42
N LYS A 17 16.86 -4.76 -8.55
CA LYS A 17 16.51 -3.49 -9.20
C LYS A 17 15.64 -3.73 -10.40
N LYS A 18 14.46 -4.32 -10.20
CA LYS A 18 13.37 -4.02 -11.12
C LYS A 18 13.16 -2.50 -11.04
N PRO A 19 13.25 -1.75 -12.14
CA PRO A 19 12.69 -0.42 -12.13
C PRO A 19 11.21 -0.62 -11.80
N ILE A 20 10.74 -0.10 -10.67
CA ILE A 20 9.31 0.13 -10.45
C ILE A 20 8.96 1.29 -11.38
N GLY A 21 8.98 0.96 -12.67
CA GLY A 21 8.54 1.81 -13.73
C GLY A 21 7.06 2.04 -13.52
N ARG A 22 6.67 3.30 -13.70
CA ARG A 22 5.32 3.78 -14.01
C ARG A 22 4.71 2.90 -15.12
N GLY A 23 4.24 1.73 -14.74
CA GLY A 23 3.55 0.76 -15.56
C GLY A 23 2.12 0.71 -15.11
N THR A 24 1.20 0.75 -16.06
CA THR A 24 -0.25 0.69 -15.89
C THR A 24 -0.71 -0.70 -15.40
N SER A 25 -0.14 -1.21 -14.30
CA SER A 25 -0.73 -2.30 -13.54
C SER A 25 -1.87 -1.72 -12.71
N LYS A 26 -3.06 -2.31 -12.82
CA LYS A 26 -4.26 -1.91 -12.09
C LYS A 26 -3.93 -1.79 -10.59
N ARG A 27 -3.84 -0.56 -10.07
CA ARG A 27 -3.61 -0.30 -8.64
C ARG A 27 -4.80 -0.83 -7.85
N LEU A 28 -4.53 -1.48 -6.73
CA LEU A 28 -5.59 -2.02 -5.88
C LEU A 28 -6.34 -0.86 -5.23
N LYS A 29 -7.65 -0.77 -5.41
CA LYS A 29 -8.45 0.30 -4.82
C LYS A 29 -8.86 -0.08 -3.40
N ILE A 30 -8.41 0.67 -2.42
CA ILE A 30 -8.68 0.44 -1.01
C ILE A 30 -9.59 1.53 -0.44
N GLY A 31 -10.60 1.11 0.30
CA GLY A 31 -11.39 1.98 1.17
C GLY A 31 -11.01 1.82 2.63
N TYR A 32 -11.04 2.91 3.38
CA TYR A 32 -10.97 2.90 4.83
C TYR A 32 -12.25 3.53 5.39
N ILE A 33 -12.98 2.79 6.22
CA ILE A 33 -14.23 3.23 6.84
C ILE A 33 -14.07 3.20 8.35
N GLN A 34 -14.17 4.39 8.94
CA GLN A 34 -14.18 4.60 10.38
C GLN A 34 -15.61 4.53 10.90
N LEU A 35 -15.92 3.53 11.73
CA LEU A 35 -17.17 3.46 12.49
C LEU A 35 -16.96 4.03 13.91
N SER A 36 -17.46 3.35 14.95
CA SER A 36 -17.26 3.74 16.35
C SER A 36 -15.90 3.26 16.87
N GLY A 37 -14.83 3.63 16.16
CA GLY A 37 -13.45 3.31 16.53
C GLY A 37 -12.66 4.53 17.02
N CYS A 38 -11.37 4.36 17.23
CA CYS A 38 -10.47 5.39 17.77
C CYS A 38 -9.41 5.90 16.78
N MET A 39 -9.44 5.46 15.51
CA MET A 39 -8.41 5.71 14.49
C MET A 39 -7.07 4.98 14.78
N GLY A 40 -7.03 4.12 15.79
CA GLY A 40 -5.80 3.42 16.19
C GLY A 40 -5.31 2.44 15.12
N ASP A 41 -6.24 1.78 14.42
CA ASP A 41 -5.88 0.75 13.45
C ASP A 41 -5.28 1.35 12.18
N ILE A 42 -5.81 2.48 11.69
CA ILE A 42 -5.20 3.18 10.55
C ILE A 42 -3.88 3.86 10.94
N LEU A 43 -3.76 4.35 12.17
CA LEU A 43 -2.49 4.90 12.65
C LEU A 43 -1.43 3.81 12.66
N SER A 44 -1.75 2.63 13.19
CA SER A 44 -0.85 1.46 13.17
C SER A 44 -0.52 1.02 11.74
N PHE A 45 -1.45 1.19 10.79
CA PHE A 45 -1.17 0.97 9.37
C PHE A 45 -0.19 1.98 8.78
N THR A 46 -0.25 3.26 9.17
CA THR A 46 0.72 4.27 8.74
C THR A 46 2.10 4.13 9.40
N GLU A 47 2.18 3.42 10.52
CA GLU A 47 3.44 3.10 11.22
C GLU A 47 4.29 2.02 10.53
N ASN A 48 3.94 1.61 9.30
CA ASN A 48 4.83 0.80 8.45
C ASN A 48 5.99 1.62 7.85
N PHE A 49 6.07 2.93 8.15
CA PHE A 49 7.17 3.85 7.81
C PHE A 49 7.74 3.68 6.40
N ASP A 50 8.93 3.10 6.25
CA ASP A 50 9.64 2.98 4.97
C ASP A 50 8.83 2.17 3.95
N ASP A 51 8.18 1.08 4.39
CA ASP A 51 7.38 0.19 3.55
C ASP A 51 6.03 0.80 3.17
N PHE A 52 5.54 1.80 3.93
CA PHE A 52 4.24 2.42 3.68
C PHE A 52 4.22 3.13 2.32
N THR A 53 5.33 3.75 1.93
CA THR A 53 5.50 4.41 0.64
C THR A 53 5.40 3.42 -0.52
N ASP A 54 6.08 2.28 -0.41
CA ASP A 54 6.04 1.20 -1.41
C ASP A 54 4.63 0.57 -1.47
N LEU A 55 3.95 0.47 -0.33
CA LEU A 55 2.56 0.02 -0.26
C LEU A 55 1.64 0.96 -1.05
N LEU A 56 1.76 2.28 -0.83
CA LEU A 56 1.01 3.32 -1.54
C LEU A 56 1.35 3.43 -3.04
N ASP A 57 2.54 2.99 -3.46
CA ASP A 57 2.84 2.86 -4.88
C ASP A 57 2.08 1.71 -5.54
N SER A 58 1.74 0.67 -4.76
CA SER A 58 1.00 -0.51 -5.21
C SER A 58 -0.53 -0.42 -5.05
N MET A 59 -1.01 0.33 -4.05
CA MET A 59 -2.41 0.48 -3.68
C MET A 59 -2.85 1.95 -3.71
N ASP A 60 -4.11 2.19 -4.04
CA ASP A 60 -4.69 3.52 -4.07
C ASP A 60 -5.81 3.62 -3.03
N ILE A 61 -5.67 4.54 -2.07
CA ILE A 61 -6.71 4.80 -1.07
C ILE A 61 -7.73 5.71 -1.74
N VAL A 62 -8.88 5.15 -2.13
CA VAL A 62 -9.91 5.85 -2.93
C VAL A 62 -11.07 6.37 -2.08
N TYR A 63 -11.21 5.88 -0.85
CA TYR A 63 -12.29 6.27 0.04
C TYR A 63 -11.84 6.23 1.50
N GLY A 64 -12.26 7.24 2.26
CA GLY A 64 -12.02 7.36 3.68
C GLY A 64 -11.88 8.83 4.07
N GLN A 65 -12.92 9.37 4.71
CA GLN A 65 -13.04 10.81 5.02
C GLN A 65 -11.86 11.38 5.83
N THR A 66 -11.11 10.53 6.52
CA THR A 66 -9.88 10.90 7.24
C THR A 66 -8.71 11.23 6.30
N LEU A 67 -8.61 10.56 5.15
CA LEU A 67 -7.45 10.60 4.25
C LEU A 67 -7.76 11.17 2.87
N VAL A 68 -9.02 11.09 2.42
CA VAL A 68 -9.47 11.42 1.07
C VAL A 68 -10.76 12.24 1.16
N ASP A 69 -10.80 13.39 0.48
CA ASP A 69 -11.99 14.25 0.41
C ASP A 69 -12.97 13.74 -0.66
N VAL A 70 -13.51 12.54 -0.42
CA VAL A 70 -14.52 11.89 -1.26
C VAL A 70 -15.70 11.50 -0.38
N TRP A 71 -16.89 12.00 -0.75
CA TRP A 71 -18.12 11.87 0.04
C TRP A 71 -19.06 10.79 -0.48
N ASP A 72 -18.93 10.41 -1.75
CA ASP A 72 -19.67 9.31 -2.37
C ASP A 72 -18.81 8.06 -2.42
N MET A 73 -19.35 6.91 -1.99
CA MET A 73 -18.60 5.65 -1.93
C MET A 73 -18.31 5.13 -3.36
N PRO A 74 -17.02 5.05 -3.78
CA PRO A 74 -16.65 4.54 -5.10
C PRO A 74 -16.54 3.00 -5.10
N ASP A 75 -16.29 2.42 -6.28
CA ASP A 75 -15.95 1.00 -6.40
C ASP A 75 -14.57 0.70 -5.79
N MET A 76 -14.53 -0.25 -4.84
CA MET A 76 -13.35 -0.64 -4.07
C MET A 76 -13.08 -2.15 -4.20
N ASP A 77 -11.81 -2.54 -4.26
CA ASP A 77 -11.41 -3.95 -4.28
C ASP A 77 -11.32 -4.54 -2.86
N VAL A 78 -10.85 -3.72 -1.90
CA VAL A 78 -10.70 -4.09 -0.48
C VAL A 78 -11.16 -2.93 0.39
N VAL A 79 -11.78 -3.24 1.54
CA VAL A 79 -12.22 -2.24 2.52
C VAL A 79 -11.71 -2.60 3.90
N PHE A 80 -11.01 -1.68 4.54
CA PHE A 80 -10.66 -1.72 5.95
C PHE A 80 -11.76 -1.03 6.75
N VAL A 81 -12.45 -1.80 7.59
CA VAL A 81 -13.53 -1.30 8.45
C VAL A 81 -13.01 -1.29 9.88
N GLU A 82 -12.93 -0.11 10.47
CA GLU A 82 -12.49 0.08 11.85
C GLU A 82 -13.66 0.36 12.77
N GLY A 83 -13.62 -0.23 13.96
CA GLY A 83 -14.55 0.08 15.04
C GLY A 83 -15.83 -0.75 14.99
N SER A 84 -16.64 -0.61 16.05
CA SER A 84 -17.90 -1.32 16.19
C SER A 84 -19.07 -0.55 15.55
N LEU A 85 -20.17 -1.28 15.32
CA LEU A 85 -21.46 -0.70 14.97
C LEU A 85 -22.19 -0.35 16.26
N CYS A 86 -22.55 0.93 16.42
CA CYS A 86 -23.45 1.37 17.49
C CYS A 86 -24.89 1.05 17.08
N LEU A 87 -25.55 0.15 17.83
CA LEU A 87 -26.92 -0.32 17.60
C LEU A 87 -27.92 0.39 18.52
#